data_AF-A0A352PLG0-F1
#
_entry.id   AF-A0A352PLG0-F1
#
_cell.length_a   1.000
_cell.length_b   1.000
_cell.length_c   1.000
_cell.angle_alpha   90.00
_cell.angle_beta   90.00
_cell.angle_gamma   90.00
#
_symmetry.space_group_name_H-M   'P 1'
#
loop_
_entity.id
_entity.type
_entity.pdbx_description
1 polymer ?
#
loop_
_entity_poly.entity_id
_entity_poly.type
_entity_poly.pdbx_seq_one_letter_code
_entity_poly.pdbx_strand_id
1 'polypeptide(L)'
;MIYTLIGLGVSGLAYLYSKLKYTNDEVVIINEDENFGKRILVSGNGRCNISNVNLFSKDKGIHYRSENEFFETLFDEKDKKL
;
A
#
# COMPACT_ATOMS: atom_id res chain seq x y z
N MET A 1 -13.98 17.50 0.62
CA MET A 1 -14.54 17.04 -0.69
C MET A 1 -14.95 15.59 -0.51
N ILE A 2 -15.93 15.08 -1.28
CA ILE A 2 -16.36 13.68 -1.16
C ILE A 2 -15.76 12.88 -2.32
N TYR A 3 -15.07 11.78 -2.02
CA TYR A 3 -14.54 10.85 -3.00
C TYR A 3 -15.24 9.50 -2.89
N THR A 4 -15.48 8.88 -4.04
CA THR A 4 -15.96 7.49 -4.09
C THR A 4 -14.81 6.58 -4.52
N LEU A 5 -14.50 5.59 -3.70
CA LEU A 5 -13.48 4.58 -3.95
C LEU A 5 -14.14 3.24 -4.26
N ILE A 6 -13.86 2.69 -5.44
CA ILE A 6 -14.38 1.38 -5.86
C ILE A 6 -13.25 0.35 -5.75
N GLY A 7 -13.38 -0.55 -4.79
CA GLY A 7 -12.43 -1.63 -4.51
C GLY A 7 -11.35 -1.25 -3.49
N LEU A 8 -11.20 -2.09 -2.47
CA LEU A 8 -10.14 -1.98 -1.45
C LEU A 8 -8.99 -2.96 -1.71
N GLY A 9 -8.40 -2.86 -2.90
CA GLY A 9 -7.11 -3.50 -3.24
C GLY A 9 -5.91 -2.68 -2.71
N VAL A 10 -4.70 -2.98 -3.20
CA VAL A 10 -3.46 -2.27 -2.80
C VAL A 10 -3.58 -0.76 -3.01
N SER A 11 -3.97 -0.35 -4.23
CA SER A 11 -4.08 1.07 -4.59
C SER A 11 -5.19 1.80 -3.82
N GLY A 12 -6.33 1.14 -3.62
CA GLY A 12 -7.44 1.71 -2.86
C GLY A 12 -7.09 1.92 -1.39
N LEU A 13 -6.42 0.95 -0.76
CA LEU A 13 -5.92 1.09 0.61
C LEU A 13 -4.87 2.21 0.72
N ALA A 14 -3.93 2.30 -0.23
CA ALA A 14 -2.93 3.37 -0.25
C ALA A 14 -3.56 4.77 -0.40
N TYR A 15 -4.58 4.90 -1.27
CA TYR A 15 -5.32 6.14 -1.43
C TYR A 15 -6.09 6.52 -0.17
N LEU A 16 -6.84 5.57 0.40
CA LEU A 16 -7.61 5.79 1.62
C LEU A 16 -6.70 6.23 2.76
N TYR A 17 -5.56 5.56 2.94
CA TYR A 17 -4.56 5.93 3.93
C TYR A 17 -4.06 7.38 3.74
N SER A 18 -3.72 7.77 2.50
CA SER A 18 -3.29 9.14 2.19
C SER A 18 -4.38 10.16 2.55
N LYS A 19 -5.64 9.87 2.23
CA LYS A 19 -6.76 10.75 2.58
C LYS A 19 -6.96 10.88 4.08
N LEU A 20 -6.98 9.77 4.81
CA LEU A 20 -7.13 9.77 6.27
C LEU A 20 -5.96 10.49 6.98
N LYS A 21 -4.75 10.40 6.43
CA LYS A 21 -3.55 10.98 7.05
C LYS A 21 -3.37 12.47 6.77
N TYR A 22 -3.66 12.92 5.56
CA TYR A 22 -3.28 14.25 5.08
C TYR A 22 -4.45 15.19 4.83
N THR A 23 -5.70 14.71 4.91
CA THR A 23 -6.89 15.50 4.61
C THR A 23 -8.04 15.18 5.56
N ASN A 24 -9.06 16.04 5.60
CA ASN A 24 -10.36 15.74 6.22
C ASN A 24 -11.43 15.46 5.15
N ASP A 25 -11.02 14.85 4.04
CA ASP A 25 -11.95 14.50 2.97
C ASP A 25 -12.81 13.29 3.38
N GLU A 26 -14.08 13.31 2.96
CA GLU A 26 -14.97 12.16 3.14
C GLU A 26 -14.73 11.15 2.01
N VAL A 27 -14.63 9.87 2.37
CA VAL A 27 -14.43 8.79 1.40
C VAL A 27 -15.55 7.76 1.57
N VAL A 28 -16.35 7.59 0.52
CA VAL A 28 -17.32 6.50 0.39
C VAL A 28 -16.63 5.33 -0.26
N ILE A 29 -16.71 4.15 0.36
CA ILE A 29 -16.07 2.94 -0.13
C ILE A 29 -17.13 1.97 -0.64
N ILE A 30 -16.91 1.47 -1.85
CA ILE A 30 -17.71 0.41 -2.46
C ILE A 30 -16.78 -0.78 -2.70
N ASN A 31 -16.95 -1.86 -1.95
CA ASN A 31 -16.20 -3.11 -2.10
C ASN A 31 -17.18 -4.28 -2.25
N GLU A 32 -16.76 -5.33 -2.95
CA GLU A 32 -17.61 -6.50 -3.21
C GLU A 32 -18.04 -7.22 -1.91
N ASP A 33 -17.16 -7.27 -0.91
CA ASP A 33 -17.45 -7.83 0.40
C ASP A 33 -16.70 -7.08 1.52
N GLU A 34 -16.85 -7.55 2.76
CA GLU A 34 -16.19 -6.96 3.93
C GLU A 34 -14.68 -7.26 3.97
N ASN A 35 -14.20 -8.20 3.16
CA ASN A 35 -12.81 -8.62 3.14
C ASN A 35 -12.00 -7.77 2.13
N PHE A 36 -11.14 -6.90 2.63
CA PHE A 36 -10.22 -6.11 1.82
C PHE A 36 -8.82 -6.72 1.75
N GLY A 37 -7.98 -6.26 0.83
CA GLY A 37 -6.57 -6.66 0.78
C GLY A 37 -6.31 -8.14 0.47
N LYS A 38 -7.30 -8.93 0.02
CA LYS A 38 -7.14 -10.37 -0.27
C LYS A 38 -5.93 -10.68 -1.16
N ARG A 39 -5.69 -9.85 -2.19
CA ARG A 39 -4.54 -9.99 -3.10
C ARG A 39 -3.19 -9.69 -2.42
N ILE A 40 -3.19 -8.84 -1.38
CA ILE A 40 -2.00 -8.55 -0.56
C ILE A 40 -1.62 -9.80 0.22
N LEU A 41 -2.60 -10.43 0.88
CA LEU A 41 -2.42 -11.62 1.71
C LEU A 41 -1.81 -12.81 0.95
N VAL A 42 -2.15 -12.98 -0.34
CA VAL A 42 -1.60 -14.07 -1.16
C VAL A 42 -0.33 -13.68 -1.93
N SER A 43 0.02 -12.39 -1.98
CA SER A 43 1.18 -11.92 -2.75
C SER A 43 2.51 -12.33 -2.10
N GLY A 44 3.55 -12.50 -2.92
CA GLY A 44 4.89 -12.91 -2.43
C GLY A 44 4.90 -14.28 -1.73
N ASN A 45 3.95 -15.16 -2.05
CA ASN A 45 3.71 -16.42 -1.36
C ASN A 45 3.38 -16.22 0.13
N GLY A 46 2.41 -15.34 0.42
CA GLY A 46 2.01 -15.00 1.79
C GLY A 46 2.89 -13.98 2.51
N ARG A 47 4.00 -13.55 1.89
CA ARG A 47 4.99 -12.66 2.51
C ARG A 47 4.82 -11.19 2.14
N CYS A 48 3.93 -10.87 1.21
CA CYS A 48 3.71 -9.52 0.72
C CYS A 48 4.97 -8.85 0.13
N ASN A 49 5.23 -9.09 -1.15
CA ASN A 49 6.33 -8.42 -1.86
C ASN A 49 5.94 -6.99 -2.23
N ILE A 50 6.05 -6.06 -1.27
CA ILE A 50 5.48 -4.70 -1.32
C ILE A 50 6.07 -3.82 -2.43
N SER A 51 7.36 -3.94 -2.73
CA SER A 51 8.03 -3.06 -3.71
C SER A 51 9.36 -3.64 -4.17
N ASN A 52 10.06 -2.88 -5.01
CA ASN A 52 11.42 -3.14 -5.44
C ASN A 52 12.27 -1.87 -5.20
N VAL A 53 13.46 -2.01 -4.63
CA VAL A 53 14.34 -0.85 -4.39
C VAL A 53 14.84 -0.17 -5.65
N ASN A 54 14.82 -0.89 -6.77
CA ASN A 54 15.25 -0.39 -8.06
C ASN A 54 14.07 0.03 -8.94
N LEU A 55 12.90 0.33 -8.35
CA LEU A 55 11.69 0.73 -9.08
C LEU A 55 11.94 1.88 -10.07
N PHE A 56 12.86 2.79 -9.73
CA PHE A 56 13.25 3.94 -10.55
C PHE A 56 14.64 3.80 -11.20
N SER A 57 15.31 2.65 -11.02
CA SER A 57 16.59 2.40 -11.66
C SER A 57 16.40 2.19 -13.16
N LYS A 58 17.33 2.71 -13.96
CA LYS A 58 17.38 2.44 -15.41
C LYS A 58 17.97 1.06 -15.73
N ASP A 59 18.65 0.44 -14.77
CA ASP A 59 19.17 -0.92 -14.92
C ASP A 59 18.05 -1.94 -14.75
N LYS A 60 17.80 -2.70 -15.82
CA LYS A 60 16.74 -3.72 -15.91
C LYS A 60 17.10 -5.06 -15.25
N GLY A 61 18.07 -5.05 -14.33
CA GLY A 61 18.48 -6.27 -13.62
C GLY A 61 17.33 -6.84 -12.80
N ILE A 62 17.24 -8.18 -12.71
CA ILE A 62 16.33 -8.82 -11.76
C ILE A 62 16.99 -8.74 -10.38
N HIS A 63 16.50 -7.83 -9.54
CA HIS A 63 17.02 -7.65 -8.19
C HIS A 63 16.05 -8.25 -7.18
N TYR A 64 16.55 -9.22 -6.42
CA TYR A 64 15.84 -9.79 -5.29
C TYR A 64 16.33 -9.13 -4.01
N ARG A 65 15.37 -8.62 -3.23
CA ARG A 65 15.50 -8.36 -1.78
C ARG A 65 16.67 -7.46 -1.38
N SER A 66 16.42 -6.16 -1.22
CA SER A 66 17.33 -5.34 -0.42
C SER A 66 17.00 -5.45 1.05
N GLU A 67 17.95 -4.99 1.86
CA GLU A 67 17.83 -4.77 3.30
C GLU A 67 16.61 -3.88 3.64
N ASN A 68 16.10 -4.03 4.86
CA ASN A 68 14.82 -3.55 5.37
C ASN A 68 14.60 -2.01 5.33
N GLU A 69 15.56 -1.24 4.82
CA GLU A 69 15.52 0.23 4.78
C GLU A 69 14.29 0.78 4.04
N PHE A 70 13.81 0.10 3.00
CA PHE A 70 12.62 0.54 2.26
C PHE A 70 11.36 0.63 3.12
N PHE A 71 11.17 -0.31 4.05
CA PHE A 71 10.03 -0.29 4.97
C PHE A 71 10.05 0.92 5.90
N GLU A 72 11.24 1.34 6.32
CA GLU A 72 11.38 2.51 7.19
C GLU A 72 11.05 3.82 6.47
N THR A 73 11.21 3.86 5.15
CA THR A 73 10.83 5.03 4.33
C THR A 73 9.34 5.11 4.00
N LEU A 74 8.62 3.98 4.06
CA LEU A 74 7.20 3.90 3.71
C LEU A 74 6.28 4.43 4.82
N PHE A 75 6.67 4.24 6.07
CA PHE A 75 5.85 4.48 7.25
C PHE A 75 6.63 5.31 8.27
N ASP A 76 6.05 6.42 8.75
CA ASP A 76 6.69 7.25 9.76
C ASP A 76 6.42 6.71 11.19
N GLU A 77 7.03 7.35 12.20
CA GLU A 77 6.88 6.91 13.60
C GLU A 77 5.42 6.87 14.08
N LYS A 78 4.53 7.69 13.50
CA LYS A 78 3.11 7.70 13.87
C LYS A 78 2.37 6.50 13.29
N ASP A 79 2.86 5.95 12.18
CA ASP A 79 2.33 4.75 11.55
C ASP A 79 2.86 3.45 12.18
N LYS A 80 4.03 3.51 12.84
CA LYS A 80 4.69 2.35 13.48
C LYS A 80 4.06 1.91 14.81
N LYS A 81 3.07 2.65 15.32
CA LYS A 81 2.29 2.25 16.50
C LYS A 81 1.02 1.52 16.07
N LEU A 82 1.13 0.20 15.99
CA LEU A 82 0.00 -0.74 16.02
C LEU A 82 0.07 -1.54 17.32
#